data_AF-A0A5K0YGI5-F1
#
_entry.id   AF-A0A5K0YGI5-F1
#
_cell.length_a   1.000
_cell.length_b   1.000
_cell.length_c   1.000
_cell.angle_alpha   90.00
_cell.angle_beta   90.00
_cell.angle_gamma   90.00
#
_symmetry.space_group_name_H-M   'P 1'
#
loop_
_entity.id
_entity.type
_entity.pdbx_description
1 polymer ?
#
loop_
_entity_poly.entity_id
_entity_poly.type
_entity_poly.pdbx_seq_one_letter_code
_entity_poly.pdbx_strand_id
1 'polypeptide(L)'
;DFIQVQGKRLKLQVEFRSTLDAIYQELSSASKEHHVGVKSAIAADIITLADSWLDMAIRRGIIEPLVDAEKNDWFNCLSDKWK
;
A
#
# COMPACT_ATOMS: atom_id res chain seq x y z
N ASP A 1 6.15 14.81 16.46
CA ASP A 1 5.79 15.61 15.27
C ASP A 1 6.48 15.16 13.99
N PHE A 2 5.99 14.08 13.37
CA PHE A 2 6.52 13.63 12.07
C PHE A 2 6.31 14.69 10.96
N ILE A 3 5.12 15.32 10.94
CA ILE A 3 4.75 16.35 9.97
C ILE A 3 5.60 17.62 10.10
N GLN A 4 5.97 18.03 11.32
CA GLN A 4 6.74 19.25 11.56
C GLN A 4 8.20 19.13 11.11
N VAL A 5 8.77 17.92 11.16
CA VAL A 5 10.18 17.65 10.80
C VAL A 5 10.37 17.53 9.27
N GLN A 6 9.33 17.15 8.51
CA GLN A 6 9.42 16.97 7.05
C GLN A 6 9.44 18.29 6.24
N GLY A 7 9.18 19.43 6.88
CA GLY A 7 9.22 20.75 6.25
C GLY A 7 8.14 20.96 5.16
N LYS A 8 8.16 22.14 4.51
CA LYS A 8 7.19 22.56 3.47
C LYS A 8 7.19 21.72 2.17
N ARG A 9 7.94 20.63 2.11
CA ARG A 9 8.16 19.82 0.90
C ARG A 9 7.33 18.54 0.84
N LEU A 10 6.76 18.11 1.97
CA LEU A 10 5.88 16.94 2.00
C LEU A 10 4.45 17.35 1.65
N LYS A 11 3.91 16.86 0.52
CA LYS A 11 2.51 17.03 0.14
C LYS A 11 1.78 15.72 0.36
N LEU A 12 1.05 15.60 1.47
CA LEU A 12 0.18 14.46 1.72
C LEU A 12 -1.10 14.60 0.86
N GLN A 13 -1.31 13.66 -0.06
CA GLN A 13 -2.56 13.56 -0.83
C GLN A 13 -3.24 12.25 -0.47
N VAL A 14 -4.35 12.34 0.26
CA VAL A 14 -5.15 11.17 0.65
C VAL A 14 -6.24 10.96 -0.38
N GLU A 15 -6.31 9.75 -0.91
CA GLU A 15 -7.30 9.33 -1.88
C GLU A 15 -8.06 8.13 -1.32
N PHE A 16 -9.38 8.25 -1.22
CA PHE A 16 -10.23 7.16 -0.76
C PHE A 16 -10.87 6.48 -1.96
N ARG A 17 -10.95 5.15 -1.91
CA ARG A 17 -11.70 4.34 -2.87
C ARG A 17 -12.79 3.59 -2.14
N SER A 18 -13.95 3.52 -2.76
CA SER A 18 -15.12 2.85 -2.19
C SER A 18 -15.01 1.32 -2.27
N THR A 19 -14.16 0.78 -3.16
CA THR A 19 -14.01 -0.67 -3.37
C THR A 19 -12.56 -1.06 -3.67
N LEU A 20 -12.15 -2.27 -3.27
CA LEU A 20 -10.85 -2.81 -3.71
C LEU A 20 -10.83 -3.24 -5.17
N ASP A 21 -11.99 -3.54 -5.78
CA ASP A 21 -12.00 -3.78 -7.22
C ASP A 21 -11.57 -2.50 -7.96
N ALA A 22 -12.00 -1.30 -7.51
CA ALA A 22 -11.47 -0.05 -8.04
C ALA A 22 -9.95 0.09 -7.86
N ILE A 23 -9.41 -0.25 -6.68
CA ILE A 23 -7.96 -0.24 -6.44
C ILE A 23 -7.25 -1.26 -7.34
N TYR A 24 -7.79 -2.48 -7.47
CA TYR A 24 -7.25 -3.52 -8.33
C TYR A 24 -7.28 -3.13 -9.80
N GLN A 25 -8.38 -2.54 -10.28
CA GLN A 25 -8.48 -2.04 -11.64
C GLN A 25 -7.45 -0.94 -11.87
N GLU A 26 -7.28 0.00 -10.95
CA GLU A 26 -6.25 1.04 -11.04
C GLU A 26 -4.83 0.45 -11.07
N LEU A 27 -4.52 -0.54 -10.22
CA LEU A 27 -3.22 -1.20 -10.17
C LEU A 27 -2.95 -2.06 -11.43
N SER A 28 -3.97 -2.75 -11.95
CA SER A 28 -3.85 -3.67 -13.08
C SER A 28 -3.92 -2.98 -14.46
N SER A 29 -4.68 -1.89 -14.58
CA SER A 29 -4.78 -1.09 -15.82
C SER A 29 -3.55 -0.23 -16.05
N ALA A 30 -2.95 0.32 -14.99
CA ALA A 30 -1.73 1.09 -15.09
C ALA A 30 -0.51 0.26 -15.55
N SER A 31 -0.51 -1.06 -15.34
CA SER A 31 0.49 -1.95 -15.95
C SER A 31 0.36 -2.03 -17.48
N LYS A 32 -0.78 -1.63 -18.06
CA LYS A 32 -1.08 -1.73 -19.50
C LYS A 32 -1.09 -0.36 -20.19
N GLU A 33 -1.46 0.70 -19.48
CA GLU A 33 -1.51 2.06 -20.01
C GLU A 33 -0.35 2.93 -19.50
N HIS A 34 0.33 3.64 -20.41
CA HIS A 34 1.48 4.49 -20.10
C HIS A 34 1.13 5.81 -19.38
N HIS A 35 -0.14 6.04 -19.03
CA HIS A 35 -0.61 7.25 -18.36
C HIS A 35 -1.17 6.93 -16.97
N VAL A 36 -0.30 7.04 -15.97
CA VAL A 36 -0.66 6.91 -14.56
C VAL A 36 -1.07 8.27 -14.01
N GLY A 37 -2.33 8.41 -13.61
CA GLY A 37 -2.80 9.63 -12.96
C GLY A 37 -2.15 9.82 -11.59
N VAL A 38 -1.78 11.06 -11.23
CA VAL A 38 -1.11 11.40 -9.95
C VAL A 38 -1.92 11.00 -8.70
N LYS A 39 -3.23 10.80 -8.86
CA LYS A 39 -4.16 10.40 -7.79
C LYS A 39 -4.52 8.90 -7.81
N SER A 40 -3.92 8.13 -8.70
CA SER A 40 -4.21 6.69 -8.85
C SER A 40 -3.56 5.87 -7.74
N ALA A 41 -4.13 4.69 -7.45
CA ALA A 41 -3.59 3.79 -6.44
C ALA A 41 -2.14 3.34 -6.74
N ILE A 42 -1.76 3.22 -8.02
CA ILE A 42 -0.38 2.85 -8.40
C ILE A 42 0.64 3.97 -8.11
N ALA A 43 0.20 5.22 -8.04
CA ALA A 43 1.05 6.36 -7.72
C ALA A 43 1.17 6.60 -6.20
N ALA A 44 0.48 5.79 -5.37
CA ALA A 44 0.49 5.95 -3.93
C ALA A 44 1.72 5.29 -3.30
N ASP A 45 2.43 6.02 -2.44
CA ASP A 45 3.55 5.47 -1.66
C ASP A 45 3.09 4.45 -0.60
N ILE A 46 1.87 4.61 -0.08
CA ILE A 46 1.29 3.78 0.98
C ILE A 46 -0.19 3.52 0.68
N ILE A 47 -0.60 2.25 0.78
CA ILE A 47 -2.00 1.82 0.71
C ILE A 47 -2.34 1.09 2.01
N THR A 48 -3.42 1.49 2.67
CA THR A 48 -3.96 0.78 3.83
C THR A 48 -5.09 -0.15 3.39
N LEU A 49 -5.05 -1.40 3.84
CA LEU A 49 -6.05 -2.43 3.57
C LEU A 49 -6.56 -2.99 4.90
N ALA A 50 -7.84 -3.38 4.97
CA ALA A 50 -8.38 -4.05 6.14
C ALA A 50 -8.16 -5.57 6.08
N ASP A 51 -7.99 -6.22 7.23
CA ASP A 51 -7.70 -7.66 7.36
C ASP A 51 -8.63 -8.56 6.56
N SER A 52 -9.93 -8.20 6.48
CA SER A 52 -10.94 -8.95 5.73
C SER A 52 -10.64 -9.08 4.23
N TRP A 53 -9.67 -8.32 3.72
CA TRP A 53 -9.31 -8.27 2.30
C TRP A 53 -7.95 -8.89 1.97
N LEU A 54 -7.20 -9.34 2.99
CA LEU A 54 -5.84 -9.85 2.81
C LEU A 54 -5.79 -11.08 1.89
N ASP A 55 -6.68 -12.06 2.11
CA ASP A 55 -6.77 -13.29 1.30
C ASP A 55 -7.04 -12.98 -0.19
N MET A 56 -7.97 -12.07 -0.48
CA MET A 56 -8.28 -11.67 -1.85
C MET A 56 -7.10 -10.98 -2.54
N ALA A 57 -6.42 -10.08 -1.84
CA ALA A 57 -5.29 -9.33 -2.39
C ALA A 57 -4.10 -10.26 -2.74
N ILE A 58 -3.84 -11.26 -1.90
CA ILE A 58 -2.82 -12.29 -2.17
C ILE A 58 -3.24 -13.15 -3.37
N ARG A 59 -4.47 -13.67 -3.39
CA ARG A 59 -4.97 -14.55 -4.48
C ARG A 59 -4.98 -13.88 -5.84
N ARG A 60 -5.21 -12.57 -5.89
CA ARG A 60 -5.20 -11.78 -7.13
C ARG A 60 -3.82 -11.24 -7.51
N GLY A 61 -2.77 -11.57 -6.75
CA GLY A 61 -1.40 -11.11 -7.01
C GLY A 61 -1.24 -9.60 -6.88
N ILE A 62 -2.04 -8.96 -6.02
CA ILE A 62 -1.99 -7.50 -5.78
C ILE A 62 -0.85 -7.16 -4.84
N ILE A 63 -0.65 -8.02 -3.83
CA ILE A 63 0.41 -7.91 -2.84
C ILE A 63 1.17 -9.23 -2.80
N GLU A 64 2.46 -9.13 -2.50
CA GLU A 64 3.32 -10.28 -2.30
C GLU A 64 3.87 -10.26 -0.86
N PRO A 65 4.01 -11.43 -0.21
CA PRO A 65 4.67 -11.51 1.08
C PRO A 65 6.11 -11.01 0.99
N LEU A 66 6.53 -10.25 1.99
CA LEU A 66 7.94 -9.86 2.11
C LEU A 66 8.75 -11.07 2.58
N VAL A 67 9.66 -11.53 1.72
CA VAL A 67 10.53 -12.68 2.00
C VAL A 67 11.52 -12.32 3.09
N ASP A 68 11.77 -13.26 4.01
CA ASP A 68 12.73 -13.12 5.11
C ASP A 68 12.47 -11.89 6.02
N ALA A 69 11.21 -11.49 6.19
CA ALA A 69 10.84 -10.35 7.03
C ALA A 69 11.41 -10.49 8.45
N GLU A 70 11.45 -11.71 8.99
CA GLU A 70 11.99 -12.06 10.29
C GLU A 70 13.48 -11.76 10.50
N LYS A 71 14.24 -11.59 9.40
CA LYS A 71 15.67 -11.22 9.47
C LYS A 71 15.88 -9.72 9.69
N ASN A 72 14.83 -8.91 9.55
CA ASN A 72 14.92 -7.46 9.70
C ASN A 72 14.57 -7.02 11.12
N ASP A 73 15.30 -6.05 11.66
CA ASP A 73 15.13 -5.57 13.04
C ASP A 73 13.70 -5.07 13.34
N TRP A 74 13.02 -4.49 12.35
CA TRP A 74 11.64 -4.00 12.52
C TRP A 74 10.64 -5.12 12.82
N PHE A 75 10.88 -6.35 12.34
CA PHE A 75 10.00 -7.49 12.59
C PHE A 75 10.04 -7.90 14.07
N ASN A 76 11.22 -7.81 14.70
CA ASN A 76 11.38 -8.12 16.11
C ASN A 76 10.61 -7.15 17.02
N CYS A 77 10.35 -5.93 16.54
CA CYS A 77 9.56 -4.92 17.23
C CYS A 77 8.04 -5.15 17.13
N LEU A 78 7.57 -6.09 16.30
CA LEU A 78 6.15 -6.46 16.23
C LEU A 78 5.73 -7.24 17.48
N SER A 79 4.47 -7.10 17.88
CA SER A 79 3.89 -7.95 18.93
C SER A 79 3.62 -9.36 18.41
N ASP A 80 3.50 -10.34 19.30
CA ASP A 80 3.28 -11.75 18.94
C ASP A 80 1.97 -12.00 18.15
N LYS A 81 1.04 -11.05 18.17
CA LYS A 81 -0.16 -11.10 17.32
C LYS A 81 0.17 -10.92 15.83
N TRP A 82 1.21 -10.14 15.53
CA TRP A 82 1.61 -9.72 14.19
C TRP A 82 2.88 -10.42 13.68
N LYS A 83 3.51 -11.24 14.54
CA LYS A 83 4.56 -12.20 14.17
C LYS A 83 3.92 -13.52 13.79
#